data_AF-A0A954ILK3-F1
#
_entry.id   AF-A0A954ILK3-F1
#
_cell.length_a   1.000
_cell.length_b   1.000
_cell.length_c   1.000
_cell.angle_alpha   90.00
_cell.angle_beta   90.00
_cell.angle_gamma   90.00
#
_symmetry.space_group_name_H-M   'P 1'
#
loop_
_entity.id
_entity.type
_entity.pdbx_description
1 polymer ?
#
loop_
_entity_poly.entity_id
_entity_poly.type
_entity_poly.pdbx_seq_one_letter_code
_entity_poly.pdbx_strand_id
1 'polypeptide(L)' 'SDIHYAQSAIFTPADAEFARDATAAECNANIETMIIHDVDVEQLRRHRESGSVQNWNDRRRDLYRVVYEEDGEEFSV' A
#
# COMPACT_ATOMS: atom_id res chain seq x y z
N SER A 1 -15.53 12.91 -25.05
CA SER A 1 -15.17 13.82 -23.97
C SER A 1 -14.48 13.02 -22.90
N ASP A 2 -13.18 13.23 -22.73
CA ASP A 2 -12.37 12.53 -21.72
C ASP A 2 -12.42 13.36 -20.44
N ILE A 3 -13.29 12.98 -19.50
CA ILE A 3 -13.33 13.58 -18.17
C ILE A 3 -12.58 12.63 -17.26
N HIS A 4 -11.41 13.05 -16.79
CA HIS A 4 -10.64 12.29 -15.81
C HIS A 4 -10.96 12.79 -14.41
N TYR A 5 -11.30 11.86 -13.51
CA TYR A 5 -11.61 12.16 -12.10
C TYR A 5 -10.42 12.83 -11.38
N ALA A 6 -9.19 12.39 -11.66
CA ALA A 6 -7.93 13.03 -11.25
C ALA A 6 -7.79 13.41 -9.76
N GLN A 7 -8.29 12.56 -8.84
CA GLN A 7 -8.15 12.75 -7.40
C GLN A 7 -6.83 12.14 -6.88
N SER A 8 -5.73 12.87 -7.07
CA SER A 8 -4.40 12.50 -6.60
C SER A 8 -4.28 12.55 -5.07
N ALA A 9 -3.48 11.64 -4.50
CA ALA A 9 -3.25 11.57 -3.05
C ALA A 9 -1.85 11.02 -2.72
N ILE A 10 -1.36 11.34 -1.52
CA ILE A 10 -0.17 10.79 -0.88
C ILE A 10 -0.65 9.97 0.31
N PHE A 11 -0.34 8.67 0.30
CA PHE A 11 -0.69 7.74 1.38
C PHE A 11 0.53 7.37 2.23
N THR A 12 0.27 7.06 3.49
CA THR A 12 1.23 6.63 4.51
C THR A 12 0.76 5.32 5.13
N PRO A 13 1.62 4.58 5.85
CA PRO A 13 1.17 3.45 6.66
C PRO A 13 0.08 3.84 7.66
N ALA A 14 -0.76 2.89 8.06
CA ALA A 14 -1.79 3.09 9.09
C ALA A 14 -1.33 2.47 10.41
N ASP A 15 -0.45 3.16 11.14
CA ASP A 15 -0.02 2.76 12.48
C ASP A 15 0.16 4.00 13.37
N ALA A 16 0.45 3.81 14.66
CA ALA A 16 0.43 4.84 15.70
C ALA A 16 1.33 6.06 15.41
N GLU A 17 2.40 5.89 14.64
CA GLU A 17 3.35 6.95 14.29
C GLU A 17 2.94 7.74 13.03
N PHE A 18 1.89 7.29 12.31
CA PHE A 18 1.45 7.83 11.03
C PHE A 18 0.01 8.39 11.10
N ALA A 19 -0.47 8.93 9.98
CA ALA A 19 -1.85 9.37 9.85
C ALA A 19 -2.80 8.18 10.10
N ARG A 20 -3.78 8.40 10.98
CA ARG A 20 -4.75 7.36 11.37
C ARG A 20 -5.49 6.75 10.18
N ASP A 21 -5.83 7.59 9.20
CA ASP A 21 -6.57 7.19 8.01
C ASP A 21 -5.65 6.79 6.86
N ALA A 22 -4.34 6.66 7.10
CA ALA A 22 -3.31 6.40 6.10
C ALA A 22 -3.19 7.47 5.00
N THR A 23 -3.91 8.59 5.08
CA THR A 23 -3.86 9.69 4.10
C THR A 23 -3.03 10.85 4.63
N ALA A 24 -1.95 11.19 3.93
CA ALA A 24 -1.12 12.35 4.25
C ALA A 24 -1.58 13.62 3.53
N ALA A 25 -2.01 13.49 2.28
CA ALA A 25 -2.60 14.57 1.49
C ALA A 25 -3.49 14.00 0.39
N GLU A 26 -4.56 14.69 0.03
CA GLU A 26 -5.49 14.30 -1.03
C GLU A 26 -6.02 15.57 -1.70
N CYS A 27 -6.12 15.58 -3.02
CA CYS A 27 -6.74 16.69 -3.74
C CYS A 27 -8.24 16.44 -3.97
N ASN A 28 -8.96 17.50 -4.37
CA ASN A 28 -10.34 17.36 -4.79
C ASN A 28 -10.40 16.91 -6.26
N ALA A 29 -11.35 16.02 -6.56
CA ALA A 29 -11.53 15.51 -7.91
C ALA A 29 -11.89 16.61 -8.92
N ASN A 30 -11.41 16.46 -10.14
CA ASN A 30 -11.65 17.35 -11.29
C ASN A 30 -11.14 18.79 -11.09
N ILE A 31 -10.24 19.03 -10.13
CA ILE A 31 -9.62 20.33 -9.87
C ILE A 31 -8.10 20.19 -10.03
N GLU A 32 -7.50 21.07 -10.82
CA GLU A 32 -6.04 21.16 -10.91
C GLU A 32 -5.46 21.56 -9.54
N THR A 33 -4.68 20.67 -8.93
CA THR A 33 -4.14 20.85 -7.58
C THR A 33 -2.74 20.26 -7.47
N MET A 34 -1.83 20.98 -6.82
CA MET A 34 -0.52 20.47 -6.42
C MET A 34 -0.55 20.13 -4.92
N ILE A 35 -0.24 18.90 -4.56
CA ILE A 35 -0.10 18.44 -3.17
C ILE A 35 1.36 18.14 -2.87
N ILE A 36 1.83 18.56 -1.70
CA ILE A 36 3.21 18.36 -1.22
C ILE A 36 3.12 17.86 0.22
N HIS A 37 3.91 16.84 0.55
CA HIS A 37 4.03 16.32 1.91
C HIS A 37 5.47 15.91 2.20
N ASP A 38 5.97 16.25 3.39
CA ASP A 38 7.28 15.83 3.85
C ASP A 38 7.21 14.40 4.38
N VAL A 39 8.10 13.53 3.89
CA VAL A 39 8.13 12.12 4.28
C VAL A 39 9.45 11.80 4.97
N ASP A 40 9.36 11.32 6.21
CA ASP A 40 10.52 10.80 6.93
C ASP A 40 10.77 9.33 6.56
N VAL A 41 11.83 9.10 5.79
CA VAL A 41 12.22 7.76 5.32
C VAL A 41 12.81 6.90 6.45
N GLU A 42 13.42 7.51 7.47
CA GLU A 42 13.96 6.76 8.61
C GLU A 42 12.83 6.25 9.51
N GLN A 43 11.77 7.05 9.68
CA GLN A 43 10.54 6.59 10.35
C GLN A 43 9.94 5.39 9.60
N LEU A 44 9.83 5.45 8.26
CA LEU A 44 9.36 4.33 7.44
C LEU A 44 10.24 3.08 7.59
N ARG A 45 11.56 3.25 7.65
CA ARG A 45 12.50 2.13 7.81
C ARG A 45 12.34 1.46 9.16
N ARG A 46 12.27 2.23 10.24
CA ARG A 46 12.03 1.73 11.60
C ARG A 46 10.71 1.00 11.68
N HIS A 47 9.66 1.62 11.12
CA HIS A 47 8.33 1.02 11.11
C HIS A 47 8.29 -0.35 10.40
N ARG A 48 9.04 -0.50 9.30
CA ARG A 48 9.15 -1.77 8.60
C ARG A 48 9.86 -2.86 9.42
N GLU A 49 10.74 -2.49 10.34
CA GLU A 49 11.54 -3.42 11.16
C GLU A 49 10.93 -3.70 12.54
N SER A 50 10.18 -2.74 13.10
CA SER A 50 9.68 -2.78 14.48
C SER A 50 8.22 -2.34 14.65
N GLY A 51 7.49 -2.13 13.55
CA GLY A 51 6.08 -1.73 13.59
C GLY A 51 5.19 -2.81 14.19
N SER A 52 3.93 -2.46 14.49
CA SER A 52 2.97 -3.36 15.13
C SER A 52 2.68 -4.61 14.29
N VAL A 53 2.77 -4.48 12.96
CA VAL A 53 2.57 -5.56 12.00
C VAL A 53 3.73 -5.59 11.02
N GLN A 54 4.45 -6.72 10.94
CA GLN A 54 5.62 -6.86 10.07
C GLN A 54 5.33 -7.77 8.89
N ASN A 55 4.42 -7.34 8.01
CA ASN A 55 3.97 -8.12 6.85
C ASN A 55 5.13 -8.72 6.03
N TRP A 56 6.27 -8.04 5.90
CA TRP A 56 7.39 -8.58 5.13
C TRP A 56 8.15 -9.72 5.83
N ASN A 57 8.24 -9.67 7.15
CA ASN A 57 8.96 -10.64 7.97
C ASN A 57 8.06 -11.81 8.37
N ASP A 58 6.80 -11.52 8.71
CA ASP A 58 5.85 -12.51 9.22
C ASP A 58 5.13 -13.30 8.11
N ARG A 59 5.28 -12.89 6.83
CA ARG A 59 4.59 -13.54 5.72
C ARG A 59 5.08 -14.96 5.49
N ARG A 60 4.24 -15.91 5.87
CA ARG A 60 4.34 -17.34 5.55
C ARG A 60 4.08 -17.61 4.07
N ARG A 61 5.13 -17.52 3.26
CA ARG A 61 5.08 -17.72 1.79
C ARG A 61 4.56 -19.10 1.38
N ASP A 62 4.71 -20.10 2.25
CA ASP A 62 4.18 -21.44 2.06
C ASP A 62 2.64 -21.48 1.98
N LEU A 63 1.94 -20.59 2.68
CA LEU A 63 0.47 -20.51 2.67
C LEU A 63 -0.10 -19.80 1.44
N TYR A 64 0.72 -19.09 0.67
CA TYR A 64 0.28 -18.32 -0.50
C TYR A 64 0.61 -19.02 -1.82
N ARG A 65 1.07 -20.28 -1.79
CA ARG A 65 1.26 -21.08 -3.00
C ARG A 65 -0.11 -21.42 -3.59
N VAL A 66 -0.32 -21.07 -4.85
CA VAL A 66 -1.52 -21.44 -5.58
C VAL A 66 -1.21 -22.69 -6.39
N VAL A 67 -1.96 -23.75 -6.13
CA VAL A 67 -1.96 -24.98 -6.94
C VAL A 67 -3.36 -25.13 -7.50
N TYR A 68 -3.47 -25.31 -8.81
CA TYR A 68 -4.74 -25.56 -9.50
C TYR A 68 -4.60 -26.73 -10.46
N GLU A 69 -5.69 -27.45 -10.66
CA GLU A 69 -5.77 -28.58 -11.60
C GLU A 69 -6.51 -28.13 -12.86
N GLU A 70 -5.92 -28.36 -14.03
CA GLU A 70 -6.54 -28.13 -15.34
C GLU A 70 -6.26 -29.34 -16.23
N ASP A 71 -7.31 -29.91 -16.84
CA ASP A 71 -7.24 -31.10 -17.70
C ASP A 71 -6.50 -32.33 -17.12
N GLY A 72 -6.53 -32.47 -15.78
CA GLY A 72 -5.88 -33.58 -15.06
C GLY A 72 -4.39 -33.39 -14.81
N GLU A 73 -3.85 -32.20 -15.09
CA GLU A 73 -2.48 -31.79 -14.77
C GLU A 73 -2.49 -30.76 -13.61
N GLU A 74 -1.60 -30.93 -12.63
CA GLU A 74 -1.42 -29.97 -11.53
C GLU A 74 -0.44 -28.86 -11.93
N PHE A 75 -0.87 -27.62 -11.77
CA PHE A 75 -0.08 -26.42 -12.03
C PHE A 75 0.12 -25.63 -10.74
N SER A 76 1.35 -25.14 -10.52
CA SER A 76 1.65 -24.22 -9.42
C SER A 76 2.12 -22.87 -9.95
N VAL A 77 1.55 -21.78 -9.42
CA VAL A 77 1.99 -20.39 -9.68
C VAL A 77 2.95 -19.91 -8.60
#